data_AF-A0A2W2K5Y6-F1
#
_entry.id   AF-A0A2W2K5Y6-F1
#
_cell.length_a   1.000
_cell.length_b   1.000
_cell.length_c   1.000
_cell.angle_alpha   90.00
_cell.angle_beta   90.00
_cell.angle_gamma   90.00
#
_symmetry.space_group_name_H-M   'P 1'
#
loop_
_entity.id
_entity.type
_entity.pdbx_description
1 polymer ?
#
loop_
_entity_poly.entity_id
_entity_poly.type
_entity_poly.pdbx_seq_one_letter_code
_entity_poly.pdbx_strand_id
1 'polypeptide(L)'
;MRPCVAVAGPGQASAREAELARQVGVLLAERGAVVVCGGLGGVMEACAEGVRSANGTVLGLLPGRDRAAGNPHLSVAVATGLGELRNGVLVNTCDALIAVGGGWGTL
;
A
#
# COMPACT_ATOMS: atom_id res chain seq x y z
N MET A 1 13.36 6.35 -14.40
CA MET A 1 12.66 5.31 -13.61
C MET A 1 11.22 5.75 -13.37
N ARG A 2 10.28 4.83 -13.11
CA ARG A 2 8.91 5.21 -12.70
C ARG A 2 8.96 5.70 -11.24
N PRO A 3 8.15 6.71 -10.84
CA PRO A 3 8.04 7.10 -9.44
C PRO A 3 7.49 5.96 -8.58
N CYS A 4 8.07 5.74 -7.41
CA CYS A 4 7.57 4.82 -6.39
C CYS A 4 6.93 5.64 -5.25
N VAL A 5 5.63 5.46 -5.01
CA VAL A 5 4.92 6.18 -3.95
C VAL A 5 4.41 5.19 -2.91
N ALA A 6 4.83 5.37 -1.66
CA ALA A 6 4.33 4.59 -0.55
C ALA A 6 2.96 5.10 -0.10
N VAL A 7 2.02 4.20 0.19
CA VAL A 7 0.75 4.53 0.84
C VAL A 7 0.63 3.74 2.14
N ALA A 8 0.44 4.48 3.23
CA ALA A 8 0.31 3.94 4.58
C ALA A 8 -0.98 4.43 5.24
N GLY A 9 -1.51 3.64 6.16
CA GLY A 9 -2.70 3.96 6.94
C GLY A 9 -3.11 2.79 7.83
N PRO A 10 -4.21 2.94 8.58
CA PRO A 10 -4.67 1.91 9.50
C PRO A 10 -5.13 0.64 8.77
N GLY A 11 -4.88 -0.52 9.41
CA GLY A 11 -5.30 -1.84 8.92
C GLY A 11 -6.83 -2.07 9.02
N GLN A 12 -7.53 -1.21 9.76
CA GLN A 12 -8.98 -1.08 9.71
C GLN A 12 -9.29 0.37 9.34
N ALA A 13 -9.99 0.58 8.22
CA ALA A 13 -10.30 1.90 7.71
C ALA A 13 -11.79 2.21 7.89
N SER A 14 -12.10 3.46 8.23
CA SER A 14 -13.44 4.00 8.08
C SER A 14 -13.84 4.04 6.59
N ALA A 15 -15.14 4.12 6.30
CA ALA A 15 -15.63 4.27 4.92
C ALA A 15 -15.00 5.48 4.21
N ARG A 16 -14.76 6.58 4.95
CA ARG A 16 -14.13 7.77 4.40
C ARG A 16 -12.65 7.56 4.08
N GLU A 17 -11.90 6.89 4.96
CA GLU A 17 -10.48 6.59 4.73
C GLU A 17 -10.29 5.60 3.57
N ALA A 18 -11.13 4.56 3.49
CA ALA A 18 -11.11 3.61 2.40
C ALA A 18 -11.38 4.31 1.05
N GLU A 19 -12.40 5.17 0.99
CA GLU A 19 -12.72 5.92 -0.23
C GLU A 19 -11.59 6.87 -0.64
N LEU A 20 -10.99 7.59 0.32
CA LEU A 20 -9.82 8.45 0.04
C LEU A 20 -8.63 7.63 -0.43
N ALA A 21 -8.33 6.50 0.21
CA ALA A 21 -7.23 5.63 -0.14
C ALA A 21 -7.38 5.05 -1.56
N ARG A 22 -8.60 4.64 -1.92
CA ARG A 22 -8.95 4.16 -3.26
C ARG A 22 -8.75 5.27 -4.30
N GLN A 23 -9.22 6.48 -4.03
CA GLN A 23 -8.99 7.63 -4.91
C GLN A 23 -7.50 7.95 -5.09
N VAL A 24 -6.71 7.91 -4.01
CA VAL A 24 -5.25 8.06 -4.08
C VAL A 24 -4.64 7.00 -4.99
N GLY A 25 -5.05 5.73 -4.84
CA GLY A 25 -4.57 4.62 -5.67
C GLY A 25 -4.83 4.84 -7.16
N VAL A 26 -6.06 5.24 -7.52
CA VAL A 26 -6.44 5.57 -8.91
C VAL A 26 -5.54 6.69 -9.46
N LEU A 27 -5.43 7.81 -8.73
CA LEU A 27 -4.69 8.98 -9.20
C LEU A 27 -3.20 8.73 -9.38
N LEU A 28 -2.59 7.89 -8.52
CA LEU A 28 -1.20 7.47 -8.64
C LEU A 28 -0.97 6.57 -9.85
N ALA A 29 -1.87 5.60 -10.06
CA ALA A 29 -1.81 4.69 -11.21
C ALA A 29 -1.95 5.44 -12.54
N GLU A 30 -2.88 6.38 -12.65
CA GLU A 30 -3.07 7.23 -13.84
C GLU A 30 -1.83 8.07 -14.18
N ARG A 31 -1.02 8.41 -13.16
CA ARG A 31 0.25 9.15 -13.31
C ARG A 31 1.45 8.22 -13.57
N GLY A 32 1.22 6.92 -13.72
CA GLY A 32 2.26 5.93 -14.01
C GLY A 32 3.19 5.61 -12.84
N ALA A 33 2.79 5.96 -11.61
CA ALA A 33 3.55 5.61 -10.41
C ALA A 33 3.36 4.12 -10.05
N VAL A 34 4.39 3.53 -9.46
CA VAL A 34 4.30 2.25 -8.77
C VAL A 34 3.93 2.54 -7.32
N VAL A 35 2.86 1.91 -6.84
CA VAL A 35 2.45 2.04 -5.45
C VAL A 35 3.12 0.97 -4.61
N VAL A 36 3.62 1.34 -3.43
CA VAL A 36 4.17 0.40 -2.44
C VAL A 36 3.39 0.54 -1.14
N CYS A 37 2.99 -0.57 -0.53
CA CYS A 37 2.27 -0.56 0.75
C CYS A 37 2.63 -1.78 1.61
N GLY A 38 2.10 -1.86 2.83
CA GLY A 38 2.26 -3.04 3.69
C GLY A 38 1.41 -4.26 3.28
N GLY A 39 0.50 -4.09 2.33
CA GLY A 39 -0.15 -5.19 1.61
C GLY A 39 -1.22 -6.00 2.36
N LEU A 40 -1.63 -5.57 3.56
CA LEU A 40 -2.75 -6.17 4.30
C LEU A 40 -4.06 -5.40 4.01
N GLY A 41 -5.03 -5.46 4.94
CA GLY A 41 -6.36 -4.84 4.84
C GLY A 41 -6.39 -3.32 5.07
N GLY A 42 -7.61 -2.78 5.16
CA GLY A 42 -7.86 -1.39 5.52
C GLY A 42 -7.45 -0.41 4.42
N VAL A 43 -6.73 0.65 4.79
CA VAL A 43 -6.29 1.69 3.83
C VAL A 43 -5.48 1.10 2.68
N MET A 44 -4.60 0.14 2.98
CA MET A 44 -3.69 -0.43 1.98
C MET A 44 -4.42 -1.30 0.96
N GLU A 45 -5.48 -1.99 1.39
CA GLU A 45 -6.33 -2.79 0.52
C GLU A 45 -7.18 -1.90 -0.39
N ALA A 46 -7.84 -0.88 0.16
CA ALA A 46 -8.62 0.07 -0.64
C ALA A 46 -7.74 0.84 -1.64
N CYS A 47 -6.52 1.22 -1.25
CA CYS A 47 -5.54 1.81 -2.16
C CYS A 47 -5.15 0.83 -3.27
N ALA A 48 -4.80 -0.42 -2.92
CA ALA A 48 -4.44 -1.43 -3.90
C ALA A 48 -5.57 -1.69 -4.90
N GLU A 49 -6.83 -1.76 -4.44
CA GLU A 49 -8.01 -1.85 -5.30
C GLU A 49 -8.06 -0.70 -6.31
N GLY A 50 -7.92 0.55 -5.85
CA GLY A 50 -7.91 1.73 -6.73
C GLY A 50 -6.75 1.72 -7.73
N VAL A 51 -5.57 1.26 -7.34
CA VAL A 51 -4.43 1.10 -8.25
C VAL A 51 -4.77 0.09 -9.34
N ARG A 52 -5.34 -1.06 -8.97
CA ARG A 52 -5.70 -2.12 -9.93
C ARG A 52 -6.83 -1.70 -10.87
N SER A 53 -7.84 -0.97 -10.39
CA SER A 53 -8.94 -0.49 -11.24
C SER A 53 -8.47 0.45 -12.35
N ALA A 54 -7.33 1.12 -12.16
CA ALA A 54 -6.68 1.98 -13.14
C ALA A 54 -5.50 1.31 -13.86
N ASN A 55 -5.43 -0.04 -13.87
CA ASN A 55 -4.35 -0.83 -14.49
C ASN A 55 -2.93 -0.48 -14.00
N GLY A 56 -2.81 0.02 -12.78
CA GLY A 56 -1.54 0.35 -12.14
C GLY A 56 -0.83 -0.86 -11.53
N THR A 57 0.36 -0.61 -10.98
CA THR A 57 1.18 -1.61 -10.29
C THR A 57 1.24 -1.29 -8.80
N VAL A 58 0.90 -2.27 -7.95
CA VAL A 58 0.99 -2.16 -6.49
C VAL A 58 1.78 -3.32 -5.90
N LEU A 59 2.81 -2.99 -5.12
CA LEU A 59 3.71 -3.89 -4.42
C LEU A 59 3.35 -3.91 -2.92
N GLY A 60 3.06 -5.09 -2.37
CA GLY A 60 2.82 -5.28 -0.95
C GLY A 60 4.02 -5.88 -0.23
N LEU A 61 4.52 -5.18 0.79
CA LEU A 61 5.58 -5.63 1.69
C LEU A 61 4.96 -6.25 2.94
N LEU A 62 4.70 -7.55 2.90
CA LEU A 62 3.98 -8.26 3.97
C LEU A 62 4.90 -8.49 5.18
N PRO A 63 4.38 -8.36 6.42
CA PRO A 63 5.18 -8.56 7.63
C PRO A 63 5.53 -10.03 7.90
N GLY A 64 4.70 -10.95 7.41
CA GLY A 64 4.86 -12.40 7.58
C GLY A 64 5.67 -13.08 6.49
N ARG A 65 5.73 -14.42 6.57
CA ARG A 65 6.45 -15.29 5.61
C ARG A 65 5.55 -15.91 4.54
N ASP A 66 4.24 -15.71 4.65
CA ASP A 66 3.27 -16.20 3.67
C ASP A 66 2.91 -15.10 2.66
N ARG A 67 3.08 -15.40 1.37
CA ARG A 67 2.72 -14.50 0.26
C ARG A 67 1.21 -14.44 0.04
N ALA A 68 0.48 -15.49 0.39
CA ALA A 68 -0.97 -15.57 0.23
C ALA A 68 -1.74 -14.74 1.27
N ALA A 69 -1.06 -14.25 2.32
CA ALA A 69 -1.66 -13.39 3.34
C ALA A 69 -1.91 -11.94 2.88
N GLY A 70 -1.41 -11.55 1.71
CA GLY A 70 -1.65 -10.22 1.16
C GLY A 70 -3.07 -10.06 0.63
N ASN A 71 -3.55 -8.81 0.57
CA ASN A 71 -4.86 -8.51 0.00
C ASN A 71 -4.92 -8.91 -1.50
N PRO A 72 -6.10 -9.24 -2.04
CA PRO A 72 -6.24 -9.80 -3.39
C PRO A 72 -5.91 -8.81 -4.52
N HIS A 73 -5.76 -7.52 -4.19
CA HIS A 73 -5.48 -6.47 -5.18
C HIS A 73 -3.98 -6.23 -5.39
N LEU A 74 -3.09 -6.92 -4.68
CA LEU A 74 -1.65 -6.78 -4.90
C LEU A 74 -1.23 -7.28 -6.29
N SER A 75 -0.40 -6.51 -6.98
CA SER A 75 0.25 -6.97 -8.23
C SER A 75 1.39 -7.94 -7.89
N VAL A 76 2.13 -7.62 -6.83
CA VAL A 76 3.21 -8.45 -6.29
C VAL A 76 3.16 -8.40 -4.77
N ALA A 77 3.19 -9.57 -4.14
CA ALA A 77 3.32 -9.70 -2.69
C ALA A 77 4.72 -10.24 -2.34
N VAL A 78 5.44 -9.48 -1.50
CA VAL A 78 6.75 -9.84 -0.94
C VAL A 78 6.56 -10.20 0.53
N ALA A 79 6.69 -11.49 0.84
CA ALA A 79 6.65 -11.98 2.22
C ALA A 79 7.99 -11.72 2.91
N THR A 80 8.12 -10.57 3.58
CA THR A 80 9.42 -10.12 4.12
C THR A 80 9.86 -10.91 5.34
N GLY A 81 8.92 -11.39 6.16
CA GLY A 81 9.21 -12.00 7.45
C GLY A 81 9.84 -11.05 8.48
N LEU A 82 9.78 -9.74 8.25
CA LEU A 82 10.48 -8.72 9.04
C LEU A 82 9.64 -8.15 10.21
N GLY A 83 8.40 -8.56 10.40
CA GLY A 83 7.52 -7.93 11.40
C GLY A 83 7.47 -6.41 11.13
N GLU A 84 7.48 -5.54 12.15
CA GLU A 84 7.47 -4.07 11.97
C GLU A 84 8.67 -3.49 11.21
N LEU A 85 9.80 -4.20 11.15
CA LEU A 85 11.00 -3.71 10.48
C LEU A 85 10.81 -3.51 8.95
N ARG A 86 9.79 -4.12 8.33
CA ARG A 86 9.46 -3.86 6.91
C ARG A 86 9.16 -2.39 6.63
N ASN A 87 8.72 -1.61 7.62
CA ASN A 87 8.42 -0.19 7.43
C ASN A 87 9.68 0.59 7.01
N GLY A 88 10.86 0.16 7.48
CA GLY A 88 12.14 0.71 7.01
C GLY A 88 12.39 0.41 5.53
N VAL A 89 12.03 -0.78 5.05
CA VAL A 89 12.11 -1.11 3.62
C VAL A 89 11.13 -0.25 2.82
N LEU A 90 9.89 -0.10 3.30
CA LEU A 90 8.86 0.72 2.67
C LEU A 90 9.34 2.17 2.43
N VAL A 91 9.82 2.84 3.49
CA VAL A 91 10.26 4.24 3.43
C VAL A 91 11.50 4.41 2.55
N ASN A 92 12.44 3.46 2.58
CA ASN A 92 13.63 3.51 1.71
C ASN A 92 13.35 3.15 0.24
N THR A 93 12.18 2.57 -0.07
CA THR A 93 11.81 2.17 -1.44
C THR A 93 11.10 3.28 -2.21
N CYS A 94 10.43 4.21 -1.51
CA CYS A 94 9.59 5.23 -2.14
C CYS A 94 10.28 6.59 -2.27
N ASP A 95 9.95 7.30 -3.35
CA ASP A 95 10.31 8.71 -3.56
C ASP A 95 9.46 9.65 -2.67
N ALA A 96 8.25 9.20 -2.32
CA ALA A 96 7.32 9.93 -1.46
C ALA A 96 6.40 8.96 -0.70
N LEU A 97 5.90 9.39 0.46
CA LEU A 97 4.95 8.65 1.27
C LEU A 97 3.67 9.47 1.47
N ILE A 98 2.52 8.84 1.25
CA ILE A 98 1.19 9.39 1.53
C ILE A 98 0.59 8.60 2.69
N ALA A 99 0.38 9.27 3.81
CA ALA A 99 -0.38 8.74 4.93
C ALA A 99 -1.87 9.09 4.76
N VAL A 100 -2.74 8.09 4.73
CA VAL A 100 -4.20 8.28 4.72
C VAL A 100 -4.76 7.86 6.07
N GLY A 101 -5.37 8.80 6.77
CA GLY A 101 -5.85 8.57 8.14
C GLY A 101 -4.71 8.62 9.17
N GLY A 102 -4.96 8.05 10.35
CA GLY A 102 -3.98 7.99 11.44
C GLY A 102 -4.06 6.67 12.23
N GLY A 103 -2.95 6.30 12.86
CA GLY A 103 -2.85 5.08 13.68
C GLY A 103 -1.41 4.77 14.08
N TRP A 104 -1.24 3.91 15.08
CA TRP A 104 0.09 3.56 15.62
C TRP A 104 1.03 2.90 14.61
N GLY A 105 0.51 2.21 13.60
CA GLY A 105 1.33 1.64 12.52
C GLY A 105 1.56 2.60 11.34
N THR A 106 0.99 3.80 11.39
CA THR A 106 1.11 4.85 10.36
C THR A 106 2.07 5.96 10.79
N LEU A 107 2.22 6.19 12.10
CA LEU A 107 3.25 7.03 12.73
C LEU A 107 4.53 6.22 12.97
#